data_AF-A0AA50CNA8-F1
#
_entry.id   AF-A0AA50CNA8-F1
#
_cell.length_a   1.000
_cell.length_b   1.000
_cell.length_c   1.000
_cell.angle_alpha   90.00
_cell.angle_beta   90.00
_cell.angle_gamma   90.00
#
_symmetry.space_group_name_H-M   'P 1'
#
loop_
_entity.id
_entity.type
_entity.pdbx_description
1 polymer ?
#
loop_
_entity_poly.entity_id
_entity_poly.type
_entity_poly.pdbx_seq_one_letter_code
_entity_poly.pdbx_strand_id
1 'polypeptide(L)'
;MKLLPISFRLSRKLLIIVAGVTVLTGASGAAAIFVGRDVLLGPSTETVSGAACTTVTTVRLDRDGQQWLRKYVRSDAKDGEVRVKTALRVAGAVSNAEEADLYQVIMLDAAGPVYRADMRGRAIGAEVLFARDPSAIPGMSAPFVARYTDGKPAGNGEFYGERKELSLDEIKTIVTAMTEREDCVDPNAVAEAGKSGGHGEAKPEGGHEAPADGHASADTAEEGSHEVAASGH
;
A
#
# COMPACT_ATOMS: atom_id res chain seq x y z
N MET A 1 -62.76 -22.04 13.27
CA MET A 1 -62.64 -21.08 14.40
C MET A 1 -62.01 -19.79 13.88
N LYS A 2 -62.17 -18.65 14.56
CA LYS A 2 -61.65 -17.35 14.07
C LYS A 2 -60.13 -17.23 14.27
N LEU A 3 -59.43 -16.74 13.25
CA LEU A 3 -58.07 -16.21 13.40
C LEU A 3 -58.14 -14.90 14.20
N LEU A 4 -57.28 -14.75 15.20
CA LEU A 4 -57.16 -13.54 16.02
C LEU A 4 -56.01 -12.67 15.48
N PRO A 5 -56.29 -11.47 14.94
CA PRO A 5 -55.23 -10.54 14.56
C PRO A 5 -54.63 -9.89 15.81
N ILE A 6 -53.44 -10.34 16.22
CA ILE A 6 -52.68 -9.70 17.32
C ILE A 6 -52.14 -8.35 16.81
N SER A 7 -52.93 -7.30 16.96
CA SER A 7 -52.48 -5.92 16.67
C SER A 7 -51.50 -5.46 17.76
N PHE A 8 -50.24 -5.88 17.66
CA PHE A 8 -49.20 -5.55 18.62
C PHE A 8 -48.85 -4.06 18.54
N ARG A 9 -49.60 -3.23 19.27
CA ARG A 9 -49.36 -1.79 19.45
C ARG A 9 -48.09 -1.61 20.28
N LEU A 10 -46.94 -1.70 19.61
CA LEU A 10 -45.61 -1.56 20.19
C LEU A 10 -45.47 -0.19 20.87
N SER A 11 -45.71 -0.17 22.18
CA SER A 11 -45.74 1.07 22.96
C SER A 11 -44.39 1.77 22.91
N ARG A 12 -44.39 3.10 22.72
CA ARG A 12 -43.17 3.93 22.74
C ARG A 12 -42.36 3.73 24.02
N LYS A 13 -43.03 3.40 25.14
CA LYS A 13 -42.38 3.05 26.42
C LYS A 13 -41.66 1.69 26.36
N LEU A 14 -42.24 0.69 25.70
CA LEU A 14 -41.61 -0.63 25.53
C LEU A 14 -40.37 -0.55 24.65
N LEU A 15 -40.42 0.23 23.56
CA LEU A 15 -39.26 0.52 22.70
C LEU A 15 -38.10 1.16 23.49
N ILE A 16 -38.39 2.14 24.35
CA ILE A 16 -37.37 2.79 25.20
C ILE A 16 -36.75 1.79 26.19
N ILE A 17 -37.55 0.90 26.79
CA ILE A 17 -37.04 -0.13 27.72
C ILE A 17 -36.15 -1.14 26.97
N VAL A 18 -36.59 -1.66 25.82
CA VAL A 18 -35.81 -2.61 25.02
C VAL A 18 -34.50 -1.97 24.55
N ALA A 19 -34.55 -0.75 24.01
CA ALA A 19 -33.36 -0.01 23.60
C ALA A 19 -32.38 0.22 24.77
N GLY A 20 -32.89 0.65 25.93
CA GLY A 20 -32.08 0.85 27.14
C GLY A 20 -31.40 -0.44 27.62
N VAL A 21 -32.12 -1.57 27.62
CA VAL A 21 -31.53 -2.88 27.95
C VAL A 21 -30.46 -3.27 26.93
N THR A 22 -30.71 -3.15 25.63
CA THR A 22 -29.71 -3.51 24.60
C THR A 22 -28.45 -2.64 24.66
N VAL A 23 -28.58 -1.34 25.00
CA VAL A 23 -27.42 -0.44 25.20
C VAL A 23 -26.62 -0.86 26.43
N LEU A 24 -27.28 -1.18 27.55
CA LEU A 24 -26.62 -1.63 28.77
C LEU A 24 -25.93 -2.99 28.63
N THR A 25 -26.56 -3.97 27.95
CA THR A 25 -25.93 -5.29 27.72
C THR A 25 -24.85 -5.24 26.63
N GLY A 26 -24.99 -4.36 25.62
CA GLY A 26 -24.02 -4.23 24.54
C GLY A 26 -22.66 -3.71 25.02
N ALA A 27 -22.64 -2.80 26.00
CA ALA A 27 -21.41 -2.21 26.53
C ALA A 27 -20.45 -3.23 27.18
N SER A 28 -20.97 -4.26 27.86
CA SER A 28 -20.12 -5.27 28.54
C SER A 28 -19.59 -6.38 27.62
N GLY A 29 -20.14 -6.55 26.41
CA GLY A 29 -19.72 -7.63 25.51
C GLY A 29 -18.36 -7.41 24.84
N ALA A 30 -18.01 -6.15 24.54
CA ALA A 30 -16.85 -5.84 23.70
C ALA A 30 -15.49 -6.17 24.35
N ALA A 31 -15.34 -5.89 25.66
CA ALA A 31 -14.05 -6.04 26.35
C ALA A 31 -13.60 -7.50 26.49
N ALA A 32 -14.53 -8.43 26.70
CA ALA A 32 -14.21 -9.85 26.92
C ALA A 32 -13.66 -10.54 25.65
N ILE A 33 -14.11 -10.12 24.46
CA ILE A 33 -13.72 -10.72 23.19
C ILE A 33 -12.23 -10.46 22.87
N PHE A 34 -11.68 -9.33 23.31
CA PHE A 34 -10.31 -8.93 22.98
C PHE A 34 -9.25 -9.65 23.84
N VAL A 35 -9.59 -10.09 25.05
CA VAL A 35 -8.62 -10.65 26.02
C VAL A 35 -8.54 -12.18 25.99
N GLY A 36 -9.52 -12.85 25.39
CA GLY A 36 -9.62 -14.33 25.36
C GLY A 36 -9.41 -14.99 23.99
N ARG A 37 -9.12 -14.24 22.92
CA ARG A 37 -9.27 -14.75 21.54
C ARG A 37 -8.23 -15.80 21.16
N ASP A 38 -6.95 -15.55 21.43
CA ASP A 38 -5.84 -16.42 21.00
C ASP A 38 -5.85 -17.80 21.65
N VAL A 39 -6.45 -17.93 22.84
CA VAL A 39 -6.59 -19.19 23.58
C VAL A 39 -7.76 -20.05 23.05
N LEU A 40 -8.72 -19.44 22.35
CA LEU A 40 -9.96 -20.11 21.91
C LEU A 40 -10.10 -20.25 20.39
N LEU A 41 -9.52 -19.35 19.61
CA LEU A 41 -9.63 -19.33 18.13
C LEU A 41 -8.30 -19.60 17.40
N GLY A 42 -7.23 -19.93 18.14
CA GLY A 42 -5.88 -20.01 17.60
C GLY A 42 -5.22 -18.62 17.46
N PRO A 43 -3.98 -18.56 16.92
CA PRO A 43 -3.21 -17.32 16.85
C PRO A 43 -3.96 -16.22 16.07
N SER A 44 -4.04 -15.03 16.66
CA SER A 44 -4.65 -13.87 16.01
C SER A 44 -4.01 -13.54 14.67
N THR A 45 -4.82 -13.05 13.73
CA THR A 45 -4.42 -12.89 12.32
C THR A 45 -3.20 -11.97 12.14
N GLU A 46 -3.02 -10.97 13.01
CA GLU A 46 -1.82 -10.12 13.01
C GLU A 46 -0.52 -10.91 13.27
N THR A 47 -0.57 -11.98 14.06
CA THR A 47 0.61 -12.81 14.36
C THR A 47 0.99 -13.79 13.25
N VAL A 48 0.05 -14.07 12.34
CA VAL A 48 0.19 -14.99 11.19
C VAL A 48 0.46 -14.22 9.89
N SER A 49 -0.41 -13.25 9.56
CA SER A 49 -0.46 -12.54 8.28
C SER A 49 0.00 -11.07 8.36
N GLY A 50 0.41 -10.62 9.55
CA GLY A 50 0.80 -9.23 9.80
C GLY A 50 -0.39 -8.32 10.08
N ALA A 51 -0.12 -7.15 10.64
CA ALA A 51 -1.14 -6.17 11.04
C ALA A 51 -1.89 -5.55 9.85
N ALA A 52 -3.02 -4.89 10.16
CA ALA A 52 -3.69 -3.97 9.24
C ALA A 52 -2.77 -2.82 8.81
N CYS A 53 -2.91 -2.36 7.57
CA CYS A 53 -2.00 -1.39 6.97
C CYS A 53 -2.67 -0.54 5.88
N THR A 54 -2.11 0.65 5.63
CA THR A 54 -2.52 1.55 4.55
C THR A 54 -1.38 1.83 3.58
N THR A 55 -1.71 1.98 2.29
CA THR A 55 -0.76 2.42 1.26
C THR A 55 -0.41 3.89 1.45
N VAL A 56 0.88 4.22 1.38
CA VAL A 56 1.40 5.60 1.47
C VAL A 56 1.72 6.14 0.08
N THR A 57 2.45 5.36 -0.72
CA THR A 57 2.70 5.64 -2.15
C THR A 57 3.27 4.40 -2.85
N THR A 58 2.89 4.18 -4.10
CA THR A 58 3.53 3.20 -4.99
C THR A 58 4.34 3.95 -6.03
N VAL A 59 5.63 3.64 -6.14
CA VAL A 59 6.54 4.19 -7.15
C VAL A 59 6.91 3.08 -8.12
N ARG A 60 6.69 3.32 -9.42
CA ARG A 60 7.22 2.46 -10.49
C ARG A 60 8.44 3.16 -11.09
N LEU A 61 9.50 2.41 -11.36
CA LEU A 61 10.74 2.90 -11.96
C LEU A 61 11.12 1.96 -13.10
N ASP A 62 11.45 2.51 -14.26
CA ASP A 62 12.25 1.79 -15.23
C ASP A 62 13.72 1.84 -14.79
N ARG A 63 14.40 0.70 -14.87
CA ARG A 63 15.83 0.61 -14.63
C ARG A 63 16.46 -0.42 -15.54
N ASP A 64 17.37 0.02 -16.42
CA ASP A 64 18.16 -0.87 -17.27
C ASP A 64 17.27 -1.83 -18.11
N GLY A 65 16.03 -1.40 -18.44
CA GLY A 65 15.00 -2.17 -19.13
C GLY A 65 14.04 -2.97 -18.23
N GLN A 66 14.26 -2.98 -16.91
CA GLN A 66 13.46 -3.70 -15.92
C GLN A 66 12.43 -2.78 -15.26
N GLN A 67 11.24 -3.31 -14.96
CA GLN A 67 10.21 -2.61 -14.19
C GLN A 67 10.37 -2.92 -12.70
N TRP A 68 10.71 -1.89 -11.92
CA TRP A 68 10.89 -1.97 -10.47
C TRP A 68 9.73 -1.26 -9.75
N LEU A 69 8.93 -2.02 -8.99
CA LEU A 69 7.79 -1.52 -8.22
C LEU A 69 8.18 -1.39 -6.74
N ARG A 70 8.28 -0.16 -6.24
CA ARG A 70 8.52 0.14 -4.82
C ARG A 70 7.27 0.67 -4.14
N LYS A 71 6.68 -0.12 -3.24
CA LYS A 71 5.49 0.25 -2.47
C LYS A 71 5.84 0.60 -1.03
N TYR A 72 5.46 1.80 -0.60
CA TYR A 72 5.55 2.25 0.78
C TYR A 72 4.19 2.10 1.47
N VAL A 73 4.19 1.44 2.62
CA VAL A 73 2.99 1.11 3.42
C VAL A 73 3.25 1.44 4.89
N ARG A 74 2.20 1.70 5.66
CA ARG A 74 2.29 1.99 7.10
C ARG A 74 1.29 1.19 7.93
N SER A 75 1.65 0.92 9.18
CA SER A 75 0.85 0.18 10.15
C SER A 75 1.21 0.60 11.58
N ASP A 76 0.36 0.27 12.55
CA ASP A 76 0.67 0.39 13.97
C ASP A 76 1.44 -0.81 14.56
N ALA A 77 1.95 -1.73 13.73
CA ALA A 77 2.69 -2.92 14.18
C ALA A 77 3.97 -2.57 14.97
N LYS A 78 3.92 -2.71 16.30
CA LYS A 78 5.03 -2.32 17.19
C LYS A 78 6.14 -3.36 17.25
N ASP A 79 5.88 -4.63 16.92
CA ASP A 79 6.86 -5.72 16.93
C ASP A 79 7.41 -6.04 15.53
N GLY A 80 8.69 -6.40 15.44
CA GLY A 80 9.42 -6.56 14.18
C GLY A 80 8.90 -7.69 13.29
N GLU A 81 8.56 -8.82 13.88
CA GLU A 81 7.97 -9.95 13.17
C GLU A 81 6.63 -9.60 12.51
N VAL A 82 5.78 -8.84 13.20
CA VAL A 82 4.47 -8.44 12.65
C VAL A 82 4.68 -7.54 11.43
N ARG A 83 5.65 -6.61 11.48
CA ARG A 83 6.00 -5.76 10.32
C ARG A 83 6.50 -6.57 9.13
N VAL A 84 7.41 -7.53 9.31
CA VAL A 84 7.92 -8.33 8.17
C VAL A 84 6.86 -9.29 7.63
N LYS A 85 5.97 -9.84 8.48
CA LYS A 85 4.78 -10.58 8.04
C LYS A 85 3.85 -9.70 7.20
N THR A 86 3.56 -8.46 7.62
CA THR A 86 2.78 -7.51 6.82
C THR A 86 3.45 -7.23 5.46
N ALA A 87 4.77 -7.00 5.45
CA ALA A 87 5.52 -6.75 4.22
C ALA A 87 5.49 -7.95 3.26
N LEU A 88 5.62 -9.18 3.77
CA LEU A 88 5.55 -10.42 2.99
C LEU A 88 4.15 -10.64 2.40
N ARG A 89 3.08 -10.45 3.20
CA ARG A 89 1.69 -10.49 2.70
C ARG A 89 1.48 -9.51 1.55
N VAL A 90 1.90 -8.26 1.74
CA VAL A 90 1.74 -7.19 0.73
C VAL A 90 2.59 -7.46 -0.52
N ALA A 91 3.80 -8.00 -0.39
CA ALA A 91 4.62 -8.39 -1.55
C ALA A 91 3.93 -9.51 -2.36
N GLY A 92 3.31 -10.47 -1.67
CA GLY A 92 2.46 -11.49 -2.29
C GLY A 92 1.22 -10.88 -2.97
N ALA A 93 0.52 -9.96 -2.32
CA ALA A 93 -0.67 -9.30 -2.87
C ALA A 93 -0.34 -8.51 -4.16
N VAL A 94 0.64 -7.60 -4.07
CA VAL A 94 1.04 -6.71 -5.18
C VAL A 94 1.58 -7.52 -6.36
N SER A 95 2.41 -8.54 -6.12
CA SER A 95 2.97 -9.35 -7.22
C SER A 95 1.98 -10.27 -7.91
N ASN A 96 0.78 -10.49 -7.34
CA ASN A 96 -0.34 -11.13 -8.03
C ASN A 96 -1.27 -10.13 -8.74
N ALA A 97 -1.11 -8.83 -8.51
CA ALA A 97 -1.97 -7.77 -9.05
C ALA A 97 -1.29 -6.89 -10.13
N GLU A 98 0.04 -6.76 -10.08
CA GLU A 98 0.84 -5.97 -11.01
C GLU A 98 2.02 -6.80 -11.56
N GLU A 99 2.41 -6.54 -12.82
CA GLU A 99 3.61 -7.12 -13.42
C GLU A 99 4.82 -6.18 -13.24
N ALA A 100 5.84 -6.70 -12.57
CA ALA A 100 7.16 -6.09 -12.39
C ALA A 100 8.23 -7.19 -12.22
N ASP A 101 9.49 -6.85 -12.48
CA ASP A 101 10.64 -7.75 -12.31
C ASP A 101 11.07 -7.80 -10.84
N LEU A 102 11.04 -6.64 -10.17
CA LEU A 102 11.35 -6.46 -8.75
C LEU A 102 10.21 -5.75 -8.02
N TYR A 103 9.74 -6.35 -6.93
CA TYR A 103 8.78 -5.77 -5.98
C TYR A 103 9.52 -5.46 -4.68
N GLN A 104 9.46 -4.21 -4.22
CA GLN A 104 10.09 -3.73 -2.98
C GLN A 104 9.02 -3.12 -2.06
N VAL A 105 8.64 -3.85 -1.01
CA VAL A 105 7.66 -3.40 -0.02
C VAL A 105 8.38 -2.87 1.22
N ILE A 106 8.07 -1.62 1.60
CA ILE A 106 8.71 -0.90 2.70
C ILE A 106 7.66 -0.54 3.75
N MET A 107 7.85 -1.05 4.97
CA MET A 107 6.99 -0.79 6.13
C MET A 107 7.51 0.41 6.94
N LEU A 108 6.63 1.39 7.15
CA LEU A 108 6.80 2.54 8.04
C LEU A 108 5.88 2.38 9.27
N ASP A 109 6.19 3.05 10.39
CA ASP A 109 5.21 3.22 11.47
C ASP A 109 4.11 4.22 11.07
N ALA A 110 2.96 4.19 11.74
CA ALA A 110 1.88 5.16 11.56
C ALA A 110 2.31 6.62 11.80
N ALA A 111 3.21 6.86 12.77
CA ALA A 111 3.82 8.18 13.04
C ALA A 111 5.04 8.49 12.12
N GLY A 112 5.37 7.59 11.18
CA GLY A 112 6.48 7.74 10.25
C GLY A 112 6.26 8.79 9.15
N PRO A 113 7.33 9.14 8.41
CA PRO A 113 7.32 10.23 7.44
C PRO A 113 6.30 10.05 6.31
N VAL A 114 5.76 11.18 5.84
CA VAL A 114 4.81 11.26 4.71
C VAL A 114 5.52 11.67 3.41
N TYR A 115 6.66 12.37 3.49
CA TYR A 115 7.45 12.76 2.32
C TYR A 115 8.43 11.66 1.92
N ARG A 116 8.45 11.30 0.63
CA ARG A 116 9.34 10.25 0.07
C ARG A 116 10.83 10.51 0.35
N ALA A 117 11.23 11.77 0.49
CA ALA A 117 12.59 12.16 0.86
C ALA A 117 13.04 11.58 2.21
N ASP A 118 12.11 11.31 3.13
CA ASP A 118 12.44 10.90 4.51
C ASP A 118 12.13 9.42 4.78
N MET A 119 11.50 8.72 3.83
CA MET A 119 11.21 7.27 3.88
C MET A 119 12.47 6.42 3.62
N ARG A 120 13.49 6.59 4.47
CA ARG A 120 14.82 5.95 4.36
C ARG A 120 15.46 5.75 5.74
N GLY A 121 16.52 4.95 5.79
CA GLY A 121 17.36 4.79 6.98
C GLY A 121 16.62 4.16 8.16
N ARG A 122 16.36 4.92 9.23
CA ARG A 122 15.63 4.45 10.42
C ARG A 122 14.11 4.55 10.29
N ALA A 123 13.56 5.26 9.30
CA ALA A 123 12.11 5.25 9.07
C ALA A 123 11.55 3.89 8.62
N ILE A 124 12.43 2.98 8.18
CA ILE A 124 12.08 1.65 7.66
C ILE A 124 12.09 0.63 8.80
N GLY A 125 10.90 0.13 9.17
CA GLY A 125 10.70 -0.87 10.21
C GLY A 125 10.80 -2.31 9.72
N ALA A 126 10.44 -2.54 8.45
CA ALA A 126 10.70 -3.77 7.70
C ALA A 126 10.77 -3.49 6.19
N GLU A 127 11.47 -4.34 5.46
CA GLU A 127 11.63 -4.30 4.01
C GLU A 127 11.57 -5.72 3.45
N VAL A 128 10.83 -5.89 2.36
CA VAL A 128 10.78 -7.14 1.59
C VAL A 128 11.09 -6.83 0.13
N LEU A 129 12.07 -7.53 -0.42
CA LEU A 129 12.30 -7.66 -1.85
C LEU A 129 11.74 -9.00 -2.32
N PHE A 130 11.01 -8.99 -3.43
CA PHE A 130 10.61 -10.17 -4.18
C PHE A 130 10.96 -9.99 -5.66
N ALA A 131 11.53 -11.01 -6.30
CA ALA A 131 11.79 -11.06 -7.73
C ALA A 131 11.39 -12.43 -8.28
N ARG A 132 10.73 -12.44 -9.44
CA ARG A 132 10.30 -13.68 -10.12
C ARG A 132 11.50 -14.44 -10.70
N ASP A 133 12.43 -13.71 -11.30
CA ASP A 133 13.78 -14.16 -11.61
C ASP A 133 14.79 -13.32 -10.80
N PRO A 134 15.34 -13.82 -9.69
CA PRO A 134 16.34 -13.10 -8.92
C PRO A 134 17.70 -12.99 -9.63
N SER A 135 17.98 -13.82 -10.65
CA SER A 135 19.25 -13.78 -11.38
C SER A 135 19.33 -12.60 -12.36
N ALA A 136 18.18 -12.09 -12.79
CA ALA A 136 18.07 -10.85 -13.55
C ALA A 136 18.29 -9.59 -12.68
N ILE A 137 18.06 -9.64 -11.36
CA ILE A 137 18.11 -8.47 -10.48
C ILE A 137 19.50 -8.30 -9.84
N PRO A 138 20.24 -7.21 -10.11
CA PRO A 138 21.58 -7.00 -9.56
C PRO A 138 21.61 -7.00 -8.03
N GLY A 139 22.31 -7.98 -7.45
CA GLY A 139 22.48 -8.12 -6.01
C GLY A 139 21.46 -9.04 -5.32
N MET A 140 20.57 -9.69 -6.06
CA MET A 140 19.74 -10.80 -5.53
C MET A 140 20.33 -12.17 -5.88
N SER A 141 20.17 -13.12 -4.97
CA SER A 141 20.60 -14.53 -5.13
C SER A 141 19.50 -15.53 -4.79
N ALA A 142 18.38 -15.05 -4.26
CA ALA A 142 17.18 -15.82 -3.93
C ALA A 142 15.94 -14.99 -4.29
N PRO A 143 14.78 -15.62 -4.60
CA PRO A 143 13.58 -14.89 -5.01
C PRO A 143 13.05 -13.89 -3.97
N PHE A 144 13.32 -14.13 -2.68
CA PHE A 144 12.93 -13.25 -1.59
C PHE A 144 14.13 -12.82 -0.75
N VAL A 145 14.11 -11.57 -0.28
CA VAL A 145 14.95 -11.06 0.82
C VAL A 145 14.05 -10.29 1.76
N ALA A 146 13.95 -10.70 3.03
CA ALA A 146 13.04 -10.11 4.01
C ALA A 146 13.79 -9.67 5.27
N ARG A 147 13.68 -8.38 5.61
CA ARG A 147 14.44 -7.71 6.67
C ARG A 147 13.53 -6.94 7.62
N TYR A 148 13.91 -6.83 8.89
CA TYR A 148 13.28 -5.92 9.84
C TYR A 148 14.25 -5.37 10.88
N THR A 149 13.89 -4.23 11.45
CA THR A 149 14.53 -3.72 12.67
C THR A 149 13.79 -4.29 13.87
N ASP A 150 14.47 -5.06 14.71
CA ASP A 150 13.92 -5.62 15.95
C ASP A 150 14.01 -4.59 17.07
N GLY A 151 12.86 -4.00 17.39
CA GLY A 151 12.71 -2.86 18.28
C GLY A 151 11.36 -2.17 18.05
N LYS A 152 10.91 -1.39 19.03
CA LYS A 152 9.65 -0.64 18.92
C LYS A 152 9.91 0.72 18.24
N PRO A 153 8.96 1.25 17.46
CA PRO A 153 9.09 2.58 16.89
C PRO A 153 9.17 3.64 18.00
N ALA A 154 10.04 4.63 17.82
CA ALA A 154 10.07 5.84 18.62
C ALA A 154 8.90 6.77 18.26
N GLY A 155 8.67 7.82 19.06
CA GLY A 155 7.53 8.75 18.86
C GLY A 155 7.55 9.57 17.55
N ASN A 156 8.63 9.49 16.77
CA ASN A 156 8.79 10.06 15.43
C ASN A 156 8.67 9.00 14.30
N GLY A 157 8.27 7.77 14.63
CA GLY A 157 8.19 6.64 13.70
C GLY A 157 9.53 6.07 13.24
N GLU A 158 10.67 6.48 13.82
CA GLU A 158 11.96 5.83 13.57
C GLU A 158 12.13 4.56 14.41
N PHE A 159 12.74 3.54 13.80
CA PHE A 159 13.06 2.27 14.44
C PHE A 159 14.53 2.21 14.85
N TYR A 160 14.77 1.73 16.06
CA TYR A 160 16.10 1.54 16.66
C TYR A 160 16.17 0.12 17.21
N GLY A 161 17.27 -0.59 16.92
CA GLY A 161 17.46 -1.97 17.34
C GLY A 161 18.39 -2.76 16.42
N GLU A 162 18.39 -4.08 16.59
CA GLU A 162 19.11 -5.01 15.71
C GLU A 162 18.44 -5.08 14.33
N ARG A 163 19.20 -5.24 13.25
CA ARG A 163 18.63 -5.58 11.94
C ARG A 163 18.69 -7.09 11.73
N LYS A 164 17.53 -7.72 11.60
CA LYS A 164 17.37 -9.15 11.33
C LYS A 164 16.98 -9.35 9.88
N GLU A 165 17.55 -10.38 9.26
CA GLU A 165 17.21 -10.86 7.92
C GLU A 165 16.72 -12.31 8.07
N LEU A 166 15.57 -12.63 7.50
CA LEU A 166 14.99 -13.96 7.58
C LEU A 166 15.65 -14.89 6.55
N SER A 167 15.90 -16.13 6.95
CA SER A 167 16.29 -17.17 5.99
C SER A 167 15.14 -17.49 5.02
N LEU A 168 15.49 -18.01 3.85
CA LEU A 168 14.51 -18.36 2.82
C LEU A 168 13.48 -19.42 3.32
N ASP A 169 13.86 -20.28 4.26
CA ASP A 169 12.97 -21.32 4.80
C ASP A 169 12.04 -20.78 5.91
N GLU A 170 12.47 -19.78 6.67
CA GLU A 170 11.56 -18.99 7.53
C GLU A 170 10.54 -18.23 6.68
N ILE A 171 10.98 -17.59 5.58
CA ILE A 171 10.10 -16.88 4.64
C ILE A 171 9.06 -17.83 4.04
N LYS A 172 9.47 -19.01 3.55
CA LYS A 172 8.54 -20.06 3.07
C LYS A 172 7.55 -20.47 4.15
N THR A 173 8.01 -20.70 5.38
CA THR A 173 7.17 -21.13 6.51
C THR A 173 6.11 -20.09 6.84
N ILE A 174 6.51 -18.81 6.93
CA ILE A 174 5.62 -17.67 7.17
C ILE A 174 4.58 -17.55 6.04
N VAL A 175 5.02 -17.47 4.79
CA VAL A 175 4.12 -17.25 3.63
C VAL A 175 3.19 -18.45 3.40
N THR A 176 3.60 -19.67 3.75
CA THR A 176 2.73 -20.86 3.70
C THR A 176 1.65 -20.84 4.79
N ALA A 177 1.95 -20.27 5.96
CA ALA A 177 0.98 -20.12 7.05
C ALA A 177 -0.03 -18.98 6.81
N MET A 178 0.24 -18.05 5.90
CA MET A 178 -0.62 -16.89 5.63
C MET A 178 -1.98 -17.27 5.04
N THR A 179 -3.02 -17.04 5.84
CA THR A 179 -4.44 -17.16 5.46
C THR A 179 -4.98 -15.89 4.80
N GLU A 180 -4.54 -14.72 5.25
CA GLU A 180 -4.89 -13.41 4.67
C GLU A 180 -3.81 -13.03 3.64
N ARG A 181 -4.24 -12.58 2.46
CA ARG A 181 -3.40 -12.35 1.27
C ARG A 181 -3.75 -11.06 0.52
N GLU A 182 -4.58 -10.24 1.14
CA GLU A 182 -5.00 -8.92 0.70
C GLU A 182 -3.84 -7.91 0.76
N ASP A 183 -3.97 -6.82 0.01
CA ASP A 183 -3.05 -5.68 0.04
C ASP A 183 -3.36 -4.73 1.23
N CYS A 184 -2.57 -3.67 1.41
CA CYS A 184 -2.92 -2.56 2.30
C CYS A 184 -3.99 -1.65 1.66
N VAL A 185 -4.90 -1.14 2.50
CA VAL A 185 -5.95 -0.20 2.06
C VAL A 185 -5.31 1.05 1.45
N ASP A 186 -5.63 1.37 0.20
CA ASP A 186 -5.26 2.65 -0.40
C ASP A 186 -6.36 3.69 -0.09
N PRO A 187 -6.06 4.75 0.70
CA PRO A 187 -7.05 5.78 1.04
C PRO A 187 -7.49 6.62 -0.17
N ASN A 188 -6.80 6.53 -1.31
CA ASN A 188 -7.07 7.34 -2.51
C ASN A 188 -7.88 6.59 -3.58
N ALA A 189 -8.01 5.26 -3.49
CA ALA A 189 -8.55 4.42 -4.56
C ALA A 189 -10.01 4.75 -4.98
N VAL A 190 -10.79 5.39 -4.10
CA VAL A 190 -12.15 5.85 -4.38
C VAL A 190 -12.24 7.17 -5.15
N ALA A 191 -11.13 7.89 -5.36
CA ALA A 191 -11.14 9.18 -6.07
C ALA A 191 -11.35 9.03 -7.59
N GLU A 192 -10.80 7.97 -8.21
CA GLU A 192 -10.84 7.81 -9.68
C GLU A 192 -12.15 7.21 -10.21
N ALA A 193 -12.99 6.64 -9.33
CA ALA A 193 -14.31 6.11 -9.70
C ALA A 193 -15.29 7.19 -10.22
N GLY A 194 -14.98 8.48 -10.03
CA GLY A 194 -15.82 9.61 -10.46
C GLY A 194 -15.67 10.05 -11.92
N LYS A 195 -14.75 9.48 -12.70
CA LYS A 195 -14.46 9.92 -14.10
C LYS A 195 -14.98 8.96 -15.19
N SER A 196 -16.16 8.39 -14.99
CA SER A 196 -16.94 7.82 -16.11
C SER A 196 -18.40 8.25 -16.00
N GLY A 197 -18.85 9.05 -16.97
CA GLY A 197 -20.13 9.77 -16.91
C GLY A 197 -20.15 10.85 -17.99
N GLY A 198 -20.38 10.44 -19.24
CA GLY A 198 -20.24 11.32 -20.39
C GLY A 198 -21.48 12.17 -20.67
N HIS A 199 -21.25 13.41 -21.08
CA HIS A 199 -22.19 14.19 -21.89
C HIS A 199 -21.48 14.61 -23.17
N GLY A 200 -21.89 14.03 -24.30
CA GLY A 200 -21.55 14.52 -25.62
C GLY A 200 -22.80 15.12 -26.25
N GLU A 201 -22.74 16.37 -26.71
CA GLU A 201 -23.87 16.98 -27.41
C GLU A 201 -23.38 17.94 -28.52
N ALA A 202 -24.06 17.85 -29.67
CA ALA A 202 -24.06 18.77 -30.81
C ALA A 202 -22.76 19.48 -31.24
N LYS A 203 -22.09 18.92 -32.27
CA LYS A 203 -21.21 19.66 -33.18
C LYS A 203 -22.02 20.12 -34.41
N PRO A 204 -22.11 21.43 -34.73
CA PRO A 204 -22.64 21.90 -36.01
C PRO A 204 -21.57 21.88 -37.12
N GLU A 205 -22.01 21.84 -38.39
CA GLU A 205 -21.14 21.82 -39.58
C GLU A 205 -21.25 23.08 -40.45
N GLY A 206 -20.23 23.29 -41.31
CA GLY A 206 -20.18 24.34 -42.33
C GLY A 206 -19.18 25.47 -42.03
N GLY A 207 -18.31 25.89 -42.95
CA GLY A 207 -18.01 25.37 -44.29
C GLY A 207 -17.03 26.26 -45.08
N HIS A 208 -16.58 25.78 -46.25
CA HIS A 208 -15.72 26.42 -47.27
C HIS A 208 -14.22 26.67 -46.95
N GLU A 209 -13.35 25.87 -47.59
CA GLU A 209 -12.55 26.24 -48.78
C GLU A 209 -11.99 27.68 -48.92
N ALA A 210 -10.76 27.93 -49.43
CA ALA A 210 -9.63 27.02 -49.78
C ALA A 210 -8.27 27.80 -49.76
N PRO A 211 -7.23 27.62 -50.61
CA PRO A 211 -5.86 27.45 -50.10
C PRO A 211 -4.82 28.48 -50.63
N ALA A 212 -3.56 28.34 -50.19
CA ALA A 212 -2.39 28.95 -50.83
C ALA A 212 -1.12 28.11 -50.60
N ASP A 213 -0.53 27.57 -51.67
CA ASP A 213 0.82 26.98 -51.68
C ASP A 213 1.91 28.07 -51.68
N GLY A 214 3.12 27.75 -51.20
CA GLY A 214 4.24 28.71 -51.20
C GLY A 214 5.57 28.16 -50.68
N HIS A 215 6.41 27.64 -51.57
CA HIS A 215 7.77 27.17 -51.29
C HIS A 215 8.71 28.28 -50.75
N ALA A 216 9.68 27.89 -49.90
CA ALA A 216 11.11 27.99 -50.24
C ALA A 216 12.01 27.29 -49.19
N SER A 217 13.19 26.82 -49.60
CA SER A 217 14.26 26.32 -48.72
C SER A 217 15.62 26.92 -49.12
N ALA A 218 16.31 27.52 -48.15
CA ALA A 218 17.75 27.80 -48.05
C ALA A 218 17.95 28.45 -46.65
N ASP A 219 18.79 28.01 -45.71
CA ASP A 219 20.14 27.40 -45.74
C ASP A 219 21.27 28.44 -45.90
N THR A 220 22.45 28.17 -45.29
CA THR A 220 23.61 29.06 -45.03
C THR A 220 23.40 30.22 -44.03
N ALA A 221 24.41 30.69 -43.27
CA ALA A 221 25.68 30.10 -42.80
C ALA A 221 26.31 30.98 -41.68
N GLU A 222 27.42 30.52 -41.10
CA GLU A 222 28.41 31.30 -40.32
C GLU A 222 27.92 32.00 -39.02
N GLU A 223 28.77 32.68 -38.24
CA GLU A 223 29.91 32.14 -37.47
C GLU A 223 30.11 33.04 -36.21
N GLY A 224 30.69 32.53 -35.11
CA GLY A 224 30.79 33.31 -33.87
C GLY A 224 31.47 32.62 -32.69
N SER A 225 32.75 32.25 -32.84
CA SER A 225 33.57 31.63 -31.79
C SER A 225 33.94 32.60 -30.66
N HIS A 226 34.15 32.10 -29.43
CA HIS A 226 35.08 32.73 -28.48
C HIS A 226 35.62 31.78 -27.40
N GLU A 227 36.94 31.76 -27.28
CA GLU A 227 37.78 30.99 -26.34
C GLU A 227 39.08 31.80 -26.09
N VAL A 228 39.97 31.56 -25.11
CA VAL A 228 40.10 30.51 -24.06
C VAL A 228 40.50 31.19 -22.75
N ALA A 229 40.10 30.64 -21.58
CA ALA A 229 40.83 30.89 -20.33
C ALA A 229 40.72 29.74 -19.32
N ALA A 230 41.86 29.20 -18.90
CA ALA A 230 41.97 28.24 -17.79
C ALA A 230 43.21 28.52 -16.93
N SER A 231 42.98 28.73 -15.63
CA SER A 231 43.95 28.66 -14.53
C SER A 231 43.19 28.87 -13.20
N GLY A 232 43.59 28.31 -12.05
CA GLY A 232 44.67 27.35 -11.81
C GLY A 232 45.45 27.68 -10.54
N HIS A 233 45.04 27.10 -9.40
CA HIS A 233 45.86 26.99 -8.19
C HIS A 233 45.29 25.95 -7.20
#